data_AF-A0A529LGY4-F1
#
_entry.id   AF-A0A529LGY4-F1
#
_cell.length_a   1.000
_cell.length_b   1.000
_cell.length_c   1.000
_cell.angle_alpha   90.00
_cell.angle_beta   90.00
_cell.angle_gamma   90.00
#
_symmetry.space_group_name_H-M   'P 1'
#
loop_
_entity.id
_entity.type
_entity.pdbx_description
1 polymer ?
#
loop_
_entity_poly.entity_id
_entity_poly.type
_entity_poly.pdbx_seq_one_letter_code
_entity_poly.pdbx_strand_id
1 'polypeptide(L)'
;MAGLIRSVAAAALLLSMTSFGFAANKVIIILDASGSMWAQIDGKPKLEIARESLRTVLQSVPADDEIGFMAYGHRTKGSCEDIELIVPPQAGSA
;
A
#
# COMPACT_ATOMS: atom_id res chain seq x y z
N MET A 1 -41.53 -7.37 -34.80
CA MET A 1 -40.21 -6.70 -34.99
C MET A 1 -39.91 -5.65 -33.92
N ALA A 2 -40.81 -4.69 -33.64
CA ALA A 2 -40.54 -3.57 -32.71
C ALA A 2 -40.25 -3.98 -31.24
N GLY A 3 -40.89 -5.03 -30.72
CA GLY A 3 -40.62 -5.54 -29.36
C GLY A 3 -39.21 -6.12 -29.22
N LEU A 4 -38.75 -6.87 -30.23
CA LEU A 4 -37.41 -7.44 -30.26
C LEU A 4 -36.33 -6.34 -30.33
N ILE A 5 -36.56 -5.30 -31.13
CA ILE A 5 -35.67 -4.14 -31.24
C ILE A 5 -35.55 -3.39 -29.90
N ARG A 6 -36.67 -3.22 -29.18
CA ARG A 6 -36.67 -2.60 -27.85
C ARG A 6 -35.91 -3.41 -26.80
N SER A 7 -36.09 -4.73 -26.79
CA SER A 7 -35.38 -5.63 -25.88
C SER A 7 -33.88 -5.64 -26.15
N VAL A 8 -33.47 -5.64 -27.42
CA VAL A 8 -32.05 -5.57 -27.82
C VAL A 8 -31.44 -4.21 -27.44
N ALA A 9 -32.16 -3.11 -27.67
CA ALA A 9 -31.70 -1.78 -27.29
C ALA A 9 -31.55 -1.63 -25.76
N ALA A 10 -32.47 -2.19 -24.98
CA ALA A 10 -32.38 -2.20 -23.52
C ALA A 10 -31.20 -3.05 -23.02
N ALA A 11 -30.96 -4.21 -23.61
CA ALA A 11 -29.81 -5.06 -23.27
C ALA A 11 -28.47 -4.38 -23.59
N ALA A 12 -28.36 -3.70 -24.74
CA ALA A 12 -27.17 -2.95 -25.12
C ALA A 12 -26.90 -1.76 -24.18
N LEU A 13 -27.95 -1.05 -23.75
CA LEU A 13 -27.83 0.03 -22.77
C LEU A 13 -27.37 -0.48 -21.39
N LEU A 14 -27.90 -1.61 -20.94
CA LEU A 14 -27.47 -2.25 -19.68
C LEU A 14 -26.02 -2.74 -19.73
N LEU A 15 -25.57 -3.27 -20.87
CA LEU A 15 -24.19 -3.69 -21.06
C LEU A 15 -23.21 -2.50 -21.14
N SER A 16 -23.67 -1.34 -21.59
CA SER A 16 -22.84 -0.12 -21.63
C SER A 16 -22.57 0.51 -20.25
N MET A 17 -23.26 0.06 -19.21
CA MET A 17 -23.10 0.54 -17.83
C MET A 17 -22.11 -0.28 -16.99
N THR A 18 -21.53 -1.35 -17.54
CA THR A 18 -20.50 -2.12 -16.82
C THR A 18 -19.14 -1.46 -16.99
N SER A 19 -18.73 -0.65 -16.03
CA SER A 19 -17.33 -0.19 -15.92
C SER A 19 -16.45 -1.31 -15.37
N PHE A 20 -15.36 -1.61 -16.07
CA PHE A 20 -14.27 -2.42 -15.49
C PHE A 20 -13.57 -1.58 -14.41
N GLY A 21 -13.66 -2.01 -13.16
CA GLY A 21 -12.89 -1.40 -12.08
C GLY A 21 -11.47 -1.94 -12.10
N PHE A 22 -10.50 -1.10 -12.46
CA PHE A 22 -9.10 -1.36 -12.14
C PHE A 22 -8.84 -0.82 -10.74
N ALA A 23 -8.69 -1.72 -9.77
CA ALA A 23 -8.22 -1.37 -8.45
C ALA A 23 -6.69 -1.47 -8.44
N ALA A 24 -6.02 -0.42 -7.95
CA ALA A 24 -4.59 -0.50 -7.67
C ALA A 24 -4.32 -1.53 -6.57
N ASN A 25 -3.17 -2.22 -6.63
CA ASN A 25 -2.75 -3.04 -5.51
C ASN A 25 -2.37 -2.11 -4.35
N LYS A 26 -2.79 -2.45 -3.13
CA LYS A 26 -2.46 -1.69 -1.93
C LYS A 26 -1.55 -2.52 -1.05
N VAL A 27 -0.39 -1.95 -0.70
CA VAL A 27 0.60 -2.60 0.16
C VAL A 27 0.91 -1.66 1.33
N ILE A 28 0.95 -2.19 2.55
CA ILE A 28 1.39 -1.43 3.73
C ILE A 28 2.72 -2.01 4.21
N ILE A 29 3.74 -1.17 4.24
CA ILE A 29 5.03 -1.49 4.84
C ILE A 29 4.98 -1.13 6.32
N ILE A 30 5.23 -2.10 7.18
CA ILE A 30 5.33 -1.89 8.62
C ILE A 30 6.81 -1.95 9.02
N LEU A 31 7.35 -0.82 9.49
CA LEU A 31 8.72 -0.76 10.02
C LEU A 31 8.69 -0.85 11.55
N ASP A 32 9.30 -1.92 12.07
CA ASP A 32 9.65 -1.98 13.49
C ASP A 32 10.77 -0.97 13.78
N ALA A 33 10.52 -0.05 14.70
CA ALA A 33 11.46 0.93 15.23
C ALA A 33 11.59 0.81 16.77
N SER A 34 11.14 -0.32 17.33
CA SER A 34 11.24 -0.63 18.75
C SER A 34 12.69 -0.68 19.25
N GLY A 35 12.84 -0.78 20.58
CA GLY A 35 14.15 -0.83 21.24
C GLY A 35 15.11 -1.89 20.68
N SER A 36 14.59 -3.02 20.17
CA SER A 36 15.40 -4.11 19.64
C SER A 36 16.14 -3.76 18.33
N MET A 37 15.64 -2.75 17.61
CA MET A 37 16.17 -2.31 16.32
C MET A 37 17.41 -1.41 16.45
N TRP A 38 17.75 -0.99 17.66
CA TRP A 38 19.01 -0.30 17.97
C TRP A 38 20.20 -1.24 18.16
N ALA A 39 19.96 -2.54 18.24
CA ALA A 39 21.02 -3.53 18.23
C ALA A 39 21.84 -3.42 16.94
N GLN A 40 23.12 -3.70 17.04
CA GLN A 40 24.07 -3.55 15.94
C GLN A 40 24.24 -4.88 15.19
N ILE A 41 24.40 -4.81 13.88
CA ILE A 41 24.93 -5.87 13.01
C ILE A 41 26.10 -5.25 12.27
N ASP A 42 27.29 -5.84 12.39
CA ASP A 42 28.53 -5.34 11.78
C ASP A 42 28.80 -3.83 12.03
N GLY A 43 28.45 -3.35 13.22
CA GLY A 43 28.64 -1.95 13.62
C GLY A 43 27.60 -0.96 13.07
N LYS A 44 26.52 -1.44 12.43
CA LYS A 44 25.36 -0.64 12.01
C LYS A 44 24.08 -1.00 12.78
N PRO A 45 23.24 -0.03 13.20
CA PRO A 45 21.94 -0.32 13.80
C PRO A 45 21.04 -1.09 12.83
N LYS A 46 20.28 -2.07 13.31
CA LYS A 46 19.28 -2.79 12.50
C LYS A 46 18.28 -1.84 11.83
N LEU A 47 17.88 -0.77 12.52
CA LEU A 47 17.00 0.26 11.96
C LEU A 47 17.59 0.95 10.73
N GLU A 48 18.89 1.21 10.74
CA GLU A 48 19.59 1.81 9.60
C GLU A 48 19.61 0.86 8.41
N ILE A 49 19.97 -0.41 8.65
CA ILE A 49 19.97 -1.47 7.63
C ILE A 49 18.57 -1.65 7.03
N ALA A 50 17.53 -1.63 7.86
CA ALA A 50 16.14 -1.74 7.41
C ALA A 50 15.73 -0.55 6.52
N ARG A 51 16.14 0.68 6.87
CA ARG A 51 15.90 1.88 6.06
C ARG A 51 16.63 1.84 4.72
N GLU A 52 17.88 1.40 4.70
CA GLU A 52 18.68 1.22 3.47
C GLU A 52 18.03 0.17 2.56
N SER A 53 17.62 -0.97 3.13
CA SER A 53 16.94 -2.04 2.40
C SER A 53 15.61 -1.58 1.81
N LEU A 54 14.79 -0.86 2.60
CA LEU A 54 13.52 -0.32 2.13
C LEU A 54 13.70 0.66 0.98
N ARG A 55 14.70 1.56 1.05
CA ARG A 55 15.02 2.46 -0.07
C ARG A 55 15.31 1.71 -1.36
N THR A 56 16.00 0.58 -1.27
CA THR A 56 16.34 -0.24 -2.44
C THR A 56 15.10 -0.94 -3.01
N VAL A 57 14.25 -1.50 -2.14
CA VAL A 57 13.02 -2.18 -2.58
C VAL A 57 12.04 -1.21 -3.23
N LEU A 58 11.83 -0.03 -2.64
CA LEU A 58 10.89 0.97 -3.16
C LEU A 58 11.25 1.46 -4.57
N GLN A 59 12.53 1.46 -4.96
CA GLN A 59 12.94 1.79 -6.33
C GLN A 59 12.45 0.80 -7.40
N SER A 60 12.05 -0.41 -6.99
CA SER A 60 11.56 -1.46 -7.88
C SER A 60 10.03 -1.60 -7.87
N VAL A 61 9.33 -0.81 -7.03
CA VAL A 61 7.87 -0.88 -6.91
C VAL A 61 7.21 -0.22 -8.13
N PRO A 62 6.22 -0.86 -8.77
CA PRO A 62 5.44 -0.26 -9.83
C PRO A 62 4.72 1.02 -9.38
N ALA A 63 4.71 2.05 -10.23
CA ALA A 63 4.11 3.35 -9.90
C ALA A 63 2.58 3.33 -9.75
N ASP A 64 1.94 2.27 -10.23
CA ASP A 64 0.50 2.01 -10.10
C ASP A 64 0.12 1.30 -8.79
N ASP A 65 1.10 0.82 -8.01
CA ASP A 65 0.87 0.31 -6.66
C ASP A 65 0.73 1.47 -5.65
N GLU A 66 -0.23 1.33 -4.74
CA GLU A 66 -0.44 2.28 -3.64
C GLU A 66 0.31 1.79 -2.39
N ILE A 67 1.42 2.44 -2.06
CA ILE A 67 2.24 2.10 -0.90
C ILE A 67 1.86 2.94 0.32
N GLY A 68 1.45 2.28 1.40
CA GLY A 68 1.32 2.86 2.72
C GLY A 68 2.53 2.57 3.59
N PHE A 69 2.78 3.44 4.57
CA PHE A 69 3.86 3.29 5.54
C PHE A 69 3.35 3.42 6.97
N MET A 70 3.67 2.41 7.78
CA MET A 70 3.32 2.31 9.18
C MET A 70 4.57 2.10 10.03
N ALA A 71 4.68 2.81 11.15
CA ALA A 71 5.78 2.63 12.10
C ALA A 71 5.27 2.02 13.41
N TYR A 72 6.05 1.08 13.97
CA TYR A 72 5.80 0.47 15.27
C TYR A 72 6.93 0.80 16.27
N GLY A 73 6.58 1.17 17.50
CA GLY A 73 7.53 1.34 18.61
C GLY A 73 8.50 2.52 18.46
N HIS A 74 8.14 3.55 17.69
CA HIS A 74 9.05 4.64 17.29
C HIS A 74 9.07 5.88 18.22
N ARG A 75 8.11 6.03 19.14
CA ARG A 75 7.97 7.17 20.06
C ARG A 75 8.12 6.78 21.52
N THR A 76 7.46 5.69 21.92
CA THR A 76 7.33 5.29 23.32
C THR A 76 7.91 3.90 23.53
N LYS A 77 9.08 3.83 24.16
CA LYS A 77 9.76 2.56 24.45
C LYS A 77 8.86 1.66 25.31
N GLY A 78 8.62 0.44 24.83
CA GLY A 78 7.86 -0.58 25.55
C GLY A 78 6.34 -0.44 25.45
N SER A 79 5.82 0.53 24.68
CA SER A 79 4.38 0.62 24.41
C SER A 79 4.01 -0.25 23.21
N CYS A 80 3.16 -1.26 23.43
CA CYS A 80 2.61 -2.08 22.33
C CYS A 80 1.60 -1.32 21.48
N GLU A 81 1.09 -0.18 21.97
CA GLU A 81 0.12 0.67 21.28
C GLU A 81 0.78 1.71 20.37
N ASP A 82 2.11 1.78 20.37
CA ASP A 82 2.86 2.76 19.60
C ASP A 82 2.94 2.38 18.12
N ILE A 83 1.78 2.36 17.46
CA ILE A 83 1.60 2.09 16.03
C ILE A 83 1.08 3.38 15.38
N GLU A 84 1.63 3.75 14.23
CA GLU A 84 1.17 4.92 13.47
C GLU A 84 1.19 4.64 11.97
N LEU A 85 0.07 4.90 11.30
CA LEU A 85 0.03 5.03 9.85
C LEU A 85 0.53 6.43 9.49
N ILE A 86 1.77 6.52 9.02
CA ILE A 86 2.43 7.79 8.67
C ILE A 86 2.06 8.20 7.25
N VAL A 87 2.01 7.23 6.32
CA VAL A 87 1.61 7.46 4.93
C VAL A 87 0.45 6.51 4.62
N PRO A 88 -0.76 7.03 4.31
CA PRO A 88 -1.83 6.19 3.82
C PRO A 88 -1.53 5.71 2.39
N PRO A 89 -1.93 4.49 2.00
CA PRO A 89 -1.82 4.05 0.61
C PRO A 89 -2.74 4.90 -0.26
N GLN A 90 -2.16 5.53 -1.29
CA GLN A 90 -2.86 6.38 -2.23
C GLN A 90 -2.12 6.39 -3.58
N ALA A 91 -2.80 6.79 -4.65
CA ALA A 91 -2.18 6.91 -5.96
C ALA A 91 -0.91 7.80 -5.90
N GLY A 92 0.20 7.28 -6.44
CA GLY A 92 1.49 7.98 -6.47
C GLY A 92 2.26 8.01 -5.14
N SER A 93 1.94 7.12 -4.19
CA SER A 93 2.70 6.99 -2.93
C SER A 93 3.87 6.01 -2.98
N ALA A 94 4.08 5.33 -4.11
CA ALA A 94 5.25 4.48 -4.39
C ALA A 94 6.53 5.29 -4.63
#